data_AF-W2TTN8-F1
#
_entry.id   AF-W2TTN8-F1
#
_cell.length_a   1.000
_cell.length_b   1.000
_cell.length_c   1.000
_cell.angle_alpha   90.00
_cell.angle_beta   90.00
_cell.angle_gamma   90.00
#
_symmetry.space_group_name_H-M   'P 1'
#
loop_
_entity.id
_entity.type
_entity.pdbx_description
1 polymer ?
#
loop_
_entity_poly.entity_id
_entity_poly.type
_entity_poly.pdbx_seq_one_letter_code
_entity_poly.pdbx_strand_id
1 'polypeptide(L)'
;MAGFSYDTHEDDSPEDDFLLCCGLFYVTTAAKFFSCYFFVVCLLISGLNFMAFGSIKRGLFFFSIFCVLFTIYSLATVYGVFLEKKMFLLPFIFIQGLVAAVVFVCAGTLSFLGIATNAIQQHHTNSHPLRDLYYQYHLDPDDEITQTIAAWSILVILLAILGMSVFSWWVIYNTYRIYASRDRTKRAGYCQGLPTTERL
;
A
#
# COMPACT_ATOMS: atom_id res chain seq x y z
N MET A 1 -16.92 49.91 11.36
CA MET A 1 -15.64 49.59 12.03
C MET A 1 -15.47 48.09 12.02
N ALA A 2 -14.64 47.56 11.13
CA ALA A 2 -14.27 46.16 11.13
C ALA A 2 -13.17 45.97 12.19
N GLY A 3 -13.45 45.19 13.21
CA GLY A 3 -12.46 44.82 14.22
C GLY A 3 -11.45 43.86 13.59
N PHE A 4 -10.20 44.30 13.48
CA PHE A 4 -9.08 43.41 13.18
C PHE A 4 -8.81 42.54 14.41
N SER A 5 -9.08 41.25 14.30
CA SER A 5 -8.58 40.23 15.23
C SER A 5 -7.13 39.95 14.85
N TYR A 6 -6.19 40.49 15.60
CA TYR A 6 -4.80 40.05 15.55
C TYR A 6 -4.72 38.69 16.26
N ASP A 7 -4.59 37.62 15.47
CA ASP A 7 -4.29 36.27 15.97
C ASP A 7 -2.77 36.25 16.25
N THR A 8 -2.40 36.42 17.51
CA THR A 8 -1.03 36.32 18.01
C THR A 8 -0.60 34.85 18.01
N HIS A 9 -0.08 34.36 16.89
CA HIS A 9 0.69 33.11 16.83
C HIS A 9 2.17 33.48 16.75
N GLU A 10 2.78 33.73 17.90
CA GLU A 10 4.19 34.10 18.04
C GLU A 10 5.08 32.91 18.45
N ASP A 11 4.61 31.67 18.30
CA ASP A 11 5.33 30.48 18.80
C ASP A 11 5.20 29.20 17.95
N ASP A 12 4.72 29.29 16.71
CA ASP A 12 4.82 28.16 15.77
C ASP A 12 6.08 28.39 14.91
N SER A 13 7.04 27.48 15.02
CA SER A 13 8.33 27.63 14.33
C SER A 13 8.08 27.70 12.81
N PRO A 14 8.72 28.62 12.07
CA PRO A 14 8.55 28.73 10.62
C PRO A 14 9.02 27.46 9.88
N GLU A 15 9.81 26.61 10.53
CA GLU A 15 10.19 25.29 10.02
C GLU A 15 9.03 24.29 10.09
N ASP A 16 8.21 24.33 11.15
CA ASP A 16 7.01 23.50 11.27
C ASP A 16 5.99 23.85 10.19
N ASP A 17 5.74 25.14 9.92
CA ASP A 17 4.85 25.59 8.85
C ASP A 17 5.39 25.29 7.44
N PHE A 18 6.70 25.34 7.23
CA PHE A 18 7.32 24.98 5.95
C PHE A 18 7.29 23.46 5.70
N LEU A 19 7.55 22.63 6.72
CA LEU A 19 7.35 21.17 6.62
C LEU A 19 5.86 20.83 6.44
N LEU A 20 4.97 21.57 7.12
CA LEU A 20 3.53 21.43 7.03
C LEU A 20 2.99 21.83 5.67
N CYS A 21 3.62 22.73 4.90
CA CYS A 21 3.16 23.07 3.55
C CYS A 21 3.94 22.37 2.42
N CYS A 22 5.27 22.27 2.49
CA CYS A 22 6.08 21.61 1.46
C CYS A 22 6.06 20.07 1.59
N GLY A 23 6.17 19.52 2.80
CA GLY A 23 6.06 18.07 3.03
C GLY A 23 4.65 17.53 2.78
N LEU A 24 3.63 18.37 2.98
CA LEU A 24 2.23 18.06 2.73
C LEU A 24 1.92 17.90 1.24
N PHE A 25 2.59 18.63 0.35
CA PHE A 25 2.45 18.42 -1.10
C PHE A 25 3.00 17.05 -1.52
N TYR A 26 4.19 16.67 -1.05
CA TYR A 26 4.78 15.37 -1.39
C TYR A 26 3.98 14.20 -0.81
N VAL A 27 3.53 14.29 0.45
CA VAL A 27 2.76 13.22 1.10
C VAL A 27 1.38 13.07 0.48
N THR A 28 0.67 14.17 0.18
CA THR A 28 -0.65 14.10 -0.47
C THR A 28 -0.55 13.65 -1.93
N THR A 29 0.49 14.05 -2.65
CA THR A 29 0.75 13.57 -4.03
C THR A 29 1.09 12.08 -4.04
N ALA A 30 1.94 11.63 -3.11
CA ALA A 30 2.22 10.22 -2.93
C ALA A 30 0.96 9.43 -2.56
N ALA A 31 0.09 9.96 -1.70
CA ALA A 31 -1.19 9.34 -1.35
C ALA A 31 -2.11 9.18 -2.56
N LYS A 32 -2.19 10.20 -3.43
CA LYS A 32 -2.94 10.13 -4.69
C LYS A 32 -2.36 9.04 -5.59
N PHE A 33 -1.04 9.02 -5.78
CA PHE A 33 -0.35 8.00 -6.58
C PHE A 33 -0.63 6.59 -6.05
N PHE A 34 -0.44 6.34 -4.75
CA PHE A 34 -0.70 5.04 -4.14
C PHE A 34 -2.17 4.64 -4.24
N SER A 35 -3.11 5.57 -4.06
CA SER A 35 -4.54 5.28 -4.18
C SER A 35 -4.91 4.83 -5.60
N CYS A 36 -4.39 5.52 -6.63
CA CYS A 36 -4.56 5.12 -8.03
C CYS A 36 -3.89 3.79 -8.33
N TYR A 37 -2.66 3.58 -7.84
CA TYR A 37 -1.93 2.33 -8.00
C TYR A 37 -2.72 1.14 -7.44
N PHE A 38 -3.20 1.24 -6.19
CA PHE A 38 -4.02 0.20 -5.58
C PHE A 38 -5.30 -0.05 -6.36
N PHE A 39 -5.97 1.01 -6.82
CA PHE A 39 -7.18 0.87 -7.62
C PHE A 39 -6.93 0.11 -8.93
N VAL A 40 -5.88 0.45 -9.68
CA VAL A 40 -5.51 -0.24 -10.93
C VAL A 40 -5.16 -1.71 -10.66
N VAL A 41 -4.38 -2.00 -9.62
CA VAL A 41 -4.04 -3.38 -9.23
C VAL A 41 -5.32 -4.16 -8.87
N CYS A 42 -6.25 -3.56 -8.12
CA CYS A 42 -7.53 -4.18 -7.76
C CYS A 42 -8.38 -4.49 -9.00
N LEU A 43 -8.43 -3.58 -9.96
CA LEU A 43 -9.13 -3.80 -11.23
C LEU A 43 -8.49 -4.91 -12.04
N LEU A 44 -7.16 -4.98 -12.11
CA LEU A 44 -6.45 -6.04 -12.82
C LEU A 44 -6.74 -7.41 -12.19
N ILE A 45 -6.64 -7.54 -10.86
CA ILE A 45 -6.94 -8.79 -10.15
C ILE A 45 -8.40 -9.20 -10.38
N SER A 46 -9.33 -8.24 -10.28
CA SER A 46 -10.75 -8.53 -10.47
C SER A 46 -11.08 -8.92 -11.92
N GLY A 47 -10.45 -8.25 -12.89
CA GLY A 47 -10.60 -8.55 -14.31
C GLY A 47 -10.00 -9.90 -14.69
N LEU A 48 -8.82 -10.24 -14.18
CA LEU A 48 -8.20 -11.56 -14.36
C LEU A 48 -9.07 -12.66 -13.75
N ASN A 49 -9.64 -12.43 -12.57
CA ASN A 49 -10.57 -13.37 -11.95
C ASN A 49 -11.82 -13.61 -12.83
N PHE A 50 -12.37 -12.54 -13.42
CA PHE A 50 -13.52 -12.65 -14.32
C PHE A 50 -13.18 -13.38 -15.63
N MET A 51 -12.02 -13.08 -16.23
CA MET A 51 -11.55 -13.71 -17.47
C MET A 51 -11.20 -15.18 -17.28
N ALA A 52 -10.51 -15.53 -16.19
CA ALA A 52 -10.08 -16.90 -15.93
C ALA A 52 -11.24 -17.83 -15.54
N PHE A 53 -12.31 -17.28 -14.95
CA PHE A 53 -13.32 -18.10 -14.26
C PHE A 53 -14.77 -17.70 -14.50
N GLY A 54 -15.09 -17.06 -15.63
CA GLY A 54 -16.46 -16.80 -16.08
C GLY A 54 -17.38 -18.04 -16.19
N SER A 55 -16.90 -19.24 -15.87
CA SER A 55 -17.68 -20.49 -15.92
C SER A 55 -17.61 -21.33 -14.61
N ILE A 56 -18.63 -21.13 -13.75
CA ILE A 56 -19.36 -22.19 -13.01
C ILE A 56 -18.55 -23.08 -12.03
N LYS A 57 -17.96 -22.54 -10.96
CA LYS A 57 -17.63 -23.34 -9.76
C LYS A 57 -18.00 -22.61 -8.45
N ARG A 58 -18.75 -23.28 -7.57
CA ARG A 58 -19.38 -22.74 -6.34
C ARG A 58 -18.38 -22.12 -5.34
N GLY A 59 -17.16 -22.64 -5.27
CA GLY A 59 -16.09 -22.08 -4.41
C GLY A 59 -15.54 -20.73 -4.90
N LEU A 60 -15.66 -20.43 -6.20
CA LEU A 60 -15.16 -19.19 -6.80
C LEU A 60 -16.17 -18.02 -6.72
N PHE A 61 -17.45 -18.30 -6.44
CA PHE A 61 -18.43 -17.24 -6.20
C PHE A 61 -18.03 -16.36 -5.01
N PHE A 62 -17.53 -16.97 -3.93
CA PHE A 62 -17.02 -16.24 -2.76
C PHE A 62 -15.78 -15.39 -3.09
N PHE A 63 -14.87 -15.92 -3.92
CA PHE A 63 -13.69 -15.18 -4.36
C PHE A 63 -14.07 -14.00 -5.27
N SER A 64 -15.05 -14.19 -6.16
CA SER A 64 -15.61 -13.08 -6.97
C SER A 64 -16.26 -12.00 -6.11
N ILE A 65 -17.06 -12.37 -5.10
CA ILE A 65 -17.64 -11.39 -4.16
C ILE A 65 -16.54 -10.64 -3.44
N PHE A 66 -15.50 -11.35 -2.98
CA PHE A 66 -14.35 -10.74 -2.32
C PHE A 66 -13.66 -9.71 -3.23
N CYS A 67 -13.44 -10.02 -4.51
CA CYS A 67 -12.87 -9.06 -5.47
C CYS A 67 -13.75 -7.80 -5.66
N VAL A 68 -15.08 -7.95 -5.67
CA VAL A 68 -16.02 -6.82 -5.75
C VAL A 68 -15.96 -5.95 -4.50
N LEU A 69 -15.94 -6.56 -3.31
CA LEU A 69 -15.79 -5.82 -2.05
C LEU A 69 -14.44 -5.12 -1.98
N PHE A 70 -13.38 -5.76 -2.46
CA PHE A 70 -12.04 -5.20 -2.50
C PHE A 70 -11.92 -4.02 -3.47
N THR A 71 -12.60 -4.08 -4.63
CA THR A 71 -12.68 -2.94 -5.55
C THR A 71 -13.47 -1.78 -4.95
N ILE A 72 -14.60 -2.02 -4.29
CA ILE A 72 -15.34 -0.98 -3.55
C ILE A 72 -14.47 -0.32 -2.47
N TYR A 73 -13.72 -1.13 -1.72
CA TYR A 73 -12.77 -0.64 -0.72
C TYR A 73 -11.67 0.25 -1.33
N SER A 74 -11.10 -0.15 -2.48
CA SER A 74 -10.11 0.66 -3.20
C SER A 74 -10.72 1.97 -3.73
N LEU A 75 -11.95 1.94 -4.23
CA LEU A 75 -12.69 3.12 -4.69
C LEU A 75 -12.94 4.09 -3.56
N ALA A 76 -13.35 3.60 -2.39
CA ALA A 76 -13.53 4.43 -1.19
C ALA A 76 -12.22 5.11 -0.78
N THR A 77 -11.10 4.42 -0.91
CA THR A 77 -9.77 5.00 -0.61
C THR A 77 -9.42 6.12 -1.58
N VAL A 78 -9.58 5.90 -2.89
CA VAL A 78 -9.40 6.95 -3.91
C VAL A 78 -10.32 8.14 -3.64
N TYR A 79 -11.60 7.89 -3.42
CA TYR A 79 -12.59 8.92 -3.10
C TYR A 79 -12.18 9.73 -1.86
N GLY A 80 -11.72 9.06 -0.80
CA GLY A 80 -11.23 9.69 0.42
C GLY A 80 -10.00 10.56 0.23
N VAL A 81 -9.04 10.11 -0.59
CA VAL A 81 -7.83 10.89 -0.89
C VAL A 81 -8.15 12.11 -1.74
N PHE A 82 -8.94 11.95 -2.81
CA PHE A 82 -9.21 13.03 -3.78
C PHE A 82 -10.17 14.10 -3.26
N LEU A 83 -11.17 13.72 -2.46
CA LEU A 83 -12.12 14.68 -1.88
C LEU A 83 -11.72 15.15 -0.48
N GLU A 84 -10.51 14.82 -0.05
CA GLU A 84 -9.95 15.19 1.24
C GLU A 84 -10.86 14.78 2.41
N LYS A 85 -11.53 13.63 2.30
CA LYS A 85 -12.51 13.14 3.29
C LYS A 85 -11.90 12.08 4.18
N LYS A 86 -11.53 12.46 5.41
CA LYS A 86 -10.89 11.59 6.40
C LYS A 86 -11.66 10.31 6.75
N MET A 87 -13.00 10.33 6.71
CA MET A 87 -13.83 9.17 7.08
C MET A 87 -13.63 7.97 6.14
N PHE A 88 -13.34 8.22 4.87
CA PHE A 88 -13.13 7.16 3.89
C PHE A 88 -11.71 6.57 3.93
N LEU A 89 -10.77 7.22 4.60
CA LEU A 89 -9.38 6.74 4.77
C LEU A 89 -9.23 5.79 5.98
N LEU A 90 -10.09 5.93 7.00
CA LEU A 90 -10.10 5.09 8.19
C LEU A 90 -10.16 3.58 7.92
N PRO A 91 -11.08 3.06 7.08
CA PRO A 91 -11.13 1.62 6.81
C PRO A 91 -9.83 1.14 6.16
N PHE A 92 -9.21 1.96 5.30
CA PHE A 92 -7.94 1.62 4.69
C PHE A 92 -6.82 1.50 5.72
N ILE A 93 -6.69 2.49 6.59
CA ILE A 93 -5.66 2.51 7.63
C ILE A 93 -5.81 1.32 8.59
N PHE A 94 -7.03 1.01 9.01
CA PHE A 94 -7.27 -0.09 9.95
C PHE A 94 -6.99 -1.46 9.31
N ILE A 95 -7.60 -1.75 8.16
CA ILE A 95 -7.49 -3.06 7.50
C ILE A 95 -6.05 -3.27 7.00
N GLN A 96 -5.47 -2.29 6.31
CA GLN A 96 -4.12 -2.42 5.78
C GLN A 96 -3.07 -2.53 6.90
N GLY A 97 -3.26 -1.78 7.99
CA GLY A 97 -2.36 -1.85 9.16
C GLY A 97 -2.43 -3.22 9.85
N LEU A 98 -3.62 -3.77 10.04
CA LEU A 98 -3.82 -5.11 10.60
C LEU A 98 -3.21 -6.18 9.70
N VAL A 99 -3.47 -6.13 8.39
CA VAL A 99 -2.90 -7.07 7.42
C VAL A 99 -1.37 -6.98 7.42
N ALA A 100 -0.79 -5.78 7.39
CA ALA A 100 0.65 -5.61 7.44
C ALA A 100 1.27 -6.20 8.73
N ALA A 101 0.63 -5.99 9.88
CA ALA A 101 1.08 -6.57 11.15
C ALA A 101 1.02 -8.10 11.15
N VAL A 102 -0.08 -8.68 10.67
CA VAL A 102 -0.23 -10.15 10.56
C VAL A 102 0.84 -10.71 9.62
N VAL A 103 1.01 -10.12 8.44
CA VAL A 103 2.02 -10.58 7.46
C VAL A 103 3.43 -10.42 8.02
N PHE A 104 3.72 -9.35 8.77
CA PHE A 104 5.01 -9.16 9.42
C PHE A 104 5.30 -10.26 10.45
N VAL A 105 4.33 -10.57 11.31
CA VAL A 105 4.45 -11.64 12.30
C VAL A 105 4.62 -13.00 11.61
N CYS A 106 3.81 -13.29 10.58
CA CYS A 106 3.92 -14.52 9.81
C CYS A 106 5.27 -14.63 9.07
N ALA A 107 5.76 -13.56 8.46
CA ALA A 107 7.06 -13.54 7.79
C ALA A 107 8.20 -13.75 8.79
N GLY A 108 8.12 -13.12 9.98
CA GLY A 108 9.08 -13.31 11.06
C GLY A 108 9.11 -14.74 11.59
N THR A 109 7.94 -15.36 11.83
CA THR A 109 7.87 -16.75 12.29
C THR A 109 8.34 -17.74 11.23
N LEU A 110 7.97 -17.54 9.96
CA LEU A 110 8.43 -18.38 8.85
C LEU A 110 9.95 -18.28 8.64
N SER A 111 10.52 -17.08 8.82
CA SER A 111 11.97 -16.86 8.73
C SER A 111 12.71 -17.48 9.91
N PHE A 112 12.16 -17.36 11.14
CA PHE A 112 12.78 -17.89 12.35
C PHE A 112 12.72 -19.43 12.43
N LEU A 113 11.61 -20.03 12.00
CA LEU A 113 11.41 -21.48 12.06
C LEU A 113 12.02 -22.22 10.86
N GLY A 114 12.50 -21.50 9.83
CA GLY A 114 13.01 -22.12 8.59
C GLY A 114 11.95 -22.89 7.79
N ILE A 115 10.67 -22.79 8.17
CA ILE A 115 9.55 -23.53 7.55
C ILE A 115 9.39 -23.11 6.09
N ALA A 116 9.58 -21.83 5.77
CA ALA A 116 9.55 -21.36 4.39
C ALA A 116 10.64 -22.02 3.55
N THR A 117 11.87 -22.09 4.06
CA THR A 117 12.99 -22.74 3.38
C THR A 117 12.71 -24.22 3.12
N ASN A 118 12.16 -24.92 4.13
CA ASN A 118 11.83 -26.34 4.03
C ASN A 118 10.65 -26.62 3.08
N ALA A 119 9.62 -25.76 3.10
CA ALA A 119 8.49 -25.85 2.18
C ALA A 119 8.87 -25.49 0.74
N ILE A 120 9.75 -24.51 0.55
CA ILE A 120 10.30 -24.12 -0.76
C ILE A 120 11.15 -25.27 -1.31
N GLN A 121 12.00 -25.89 -0.48
CA GLN A 121 12.78 -27.06 -0.88
C GLN A 121 11.87 -28.22 -1.28
N GLN A 122 10.82 -28.51 -0.48
CA GLN A 122 9.86 -29.56 -0.81
C GLN A 122 9.06 -29.26 -2.09
N HIS A 123 8.71 -28.00 -2.34
CA HIS A 123 8.09 -27.57 -3.60
C HIS A 123 9.07 -27.69 -4.78
N HIS A 124 10.35 -27.37 -4.57
CA HIS A 124 11.42 -27.51 -5.56
C HIS A 124 11.58 -28.96 -6.01
N THR A 125 11.55 -29.90 -5.05
CA THR A 125 11.66 -31.34 -5.32
C THR A 125 10.43 -31.88 -6.04
N ASN A 126 9.23 -31.41 -5.69
CA ASN A 126 7.96 -31.98 -6.17
C ASN A 126 7.39 -31.31 -7.43
N SER A 127 7.81 -30.10 -7.79
CA SER A 127 7.22 -29.36 -8.91
C SER A 127 7.97 -29.59 -10.23
N HIS A 128 7.43 -30.50 -11.05
CA HIS A 128 7.86 -30.72 -12.44
C HIS A 128 8.01 -29.43 -13.27
N PRO A 129 7.05 -28.48 -13.27
CA PRO A 129 7.17 -27.28 -14.11
C PRO A 129 8.29 -26.33 -13.67
N LEU A 130 8.69 -26.35 -12.40
CA LEU A 130 9.81 -25.54 -11.92
C LEU A 130 11.15 -26.17 -12.32
N ARG A 131 11.25 -27.50 -12.22
CA ARG A 131 12.42 -28.26 -12.68
C ARG A 131 12.64 -28.12 -14.18
N ASP A 132 11.58 -28.15 -14.98
CA ASP A 132 11.65 -27.93 -16.43
C ASP A 132 12.19 -26.53 -16.76
N LEU A 133 11.82 -25.51 -15.96
CA LEU A 133 12.36 -24.16 -16.10
C LEU A 133 13.87 -24.12 -15.80
N TYR A 134 14.34 -24.80 -14.74
CA TYR A 134 15.76 -24.88 -14.43
C TYR A 134 16.56 -25.55 -15.55
N TYR A 135 16.07 -26.67 -16.09
CA TYR A 135 16.69 -27.33 -17.23
C TYR A 135 16.71 -26.43 -18.47
N GLN A 136 15.65 -25.64 -18.71
CA GLN A 136 15.60 -24.69 -19.82
C GLN A 136 16.69 -23.60 -19.73
N TYR A 137 17.04 -23.18 -18.52
CA TYR A 137 18.10 -22.20 -18.26
C TYR A 137 19.46 -22.81 -17.89
N HIS A 138 19.65 -24.13 -18.07
CA HIS A 138 20.88 -24.85 -17.73
C HIS A 138 21.29 -24.73 -16.25
N LEU A 139 20.32 -24.57 -15.36
CA LEU A 139 20.51 -24.56 -13.91
C LEU A 139 20.29 -25.97 -13.38
N ASP A 140 21.19 -26.45 -12.52
CA ASP A 140 21.03 -27.73 -11.84
C ASP A 140 20.01 -27.56 -10.69
N PRO A 141 18.82 -28.20 -10.75
CA PRO A 141 17.81 -28.10 -9.71
C PRO A 141 18.20 -28.78 -8.40
N ASP A 142 19.19 -29.68 -8.43
CA ASP A 142 19.64 -30.42 -7.26
C ASP A 142 20.86 -29.75 -6.59
N ASP A 143 21.36 -28.64 -7.15
CA ASP A 143 22.42 -27.81 -6.55
C ASP A 143 21.89 -26.97 -5.36
N GLU A 144 22.59 -27.07 -4.22
CA GLU A 144 22.26 -26.37 -2.97
C GLU A 144 22.29 -24.85 -3.16
N ILE A 145 23.16 -24.36 -4.04
CA ILE A 145 23.30 -22.92 -4.35
C ILE A 145 22.04 -22.41 -5.07
N THR A 146 21.57 -23.13 -6.09
CA THR A 146 20.36 -22.75 -6.87
C THR A 146 19.12 -22.72 -5.96
N GLN A 147 18.96 -23.72 -5.09
CA GLN A 147 17.85 -23.79 -4.14
C GLN A 147 17.90 -22.66 -3.11
N THR A 148 19.09 -22.33 -2.60
CA THR A 148 19.29 -21.24 -1.65
C THR A 148 18.98 -19.88 -2.29
N ILE A 149 19.47 -19.63 -3.51
CA ILE A 149 19.19 -18.38 -4.23
C ILE A 149 17.68 -18.22 -4.50
N ALA A 150 17.01 -19.28 -4.93
CA ALA A 150 15.57 -19.25 -5.15
C ALA A 150 14.79 -18.93 -3.85
N ALA A 151 15.12 -19.59 -2.74
CA ALA A 151 14.49 -19.33 -1.45
C ALA A 151 14.72 -17.90 -0.94
N TRP A 152 15.95 -17.39 -1.08
CA TRP A 152 16.29 -16.02 -0.73
C TRP A 152 15.59 -14.99 -1.61
N SER A 153 15.43 -15.26 -2.91
CA SER A 153 14.74 -14.35 -3.83
C SER A 153 13.27 -14.16 -3.44
N ILE A 154 12.59 -15.24 -3.01
CA ILE A 154 11.21 -15.20 -2.53
C ILE A 154 11.12 -14.35 -1.25
N LEU A 155 12.07 -14.54 -0.32
CA LEU A 155 12.13 -13.77 0.91
C LEU A 155 12.33 -12.27 0.63
N VAL A 156 13.25 -11.92 -0.27
CA VAL A 156 13.51 -10.52 -0.66
C VAL A 156 12.28 -9.89 -1.31
N ILE A 157 11.59 -10.61 -2.20
CA ILE A 157 10.35 -10.13 -2.82
C ILE A 157 9.26 -9.90 -1.75
N LEU A 158 9.10 -10.83 -0.80
CA LEU A 158 8.11 -10.72 0.27
C LEU A 158 8.40 -9.52 1.18
N LEU A 159 9.67 -9.30 1.53
CA LEU A 159 10.12 -8.14 2.29
C LEU A 159 9.89 -6.83 1.53
N ALA A 160 10.15 -6.80 0.21
CA ALA A 160 9.89 -5.63 -0.62
C ALA A 160 8.39 -5.29 -0.66
N ILE A 161 7.52 -6.29 -0.83
CA ILE A 161 6.06 -6.12 -0.79
C ILE A 161 5.61 -5.60 0.57
N LEU A 162 6.17 -6.13 1.66
CA LEU A 162 5.86 -5.68 3.02
C LEU A 162 6.31 -4.24 3.24
N GLY A 163 7.52 -3.89 2.81
CA GLY A 163 8.05 -2.52 2.87
C GLY A 163 7.15 -1.54 2.11
N MET A 164 6.75 -1.88 0.89
CA MET A 164 5.83 -1.07 0.10
C MET A 164 4.46 -0.94 0.77
N SER A 165 3.94 -2.02 1.37
CA SER A 165 2.68 -2.01 2.12
C SER A 165 2.75 -1.07 3.32
N VAL A 166 3.78 -1.19 4.16
CA VAL A 166 3.99 -0.34 5.35
C VAL A 166 4.21 1.12 4.95
N PHE A 167 4.99 1.36 3.90
CA PHE A 167 5.21 2.71 3.40
C PHE A 167 3.90 3.34 2.89
N SER A 168 3.11 2.60 2.12
CA SER A 168 1.80 3.08 1.66
C SER A 168 0.84 3.38 2.82
N TRP A 169 0.85 2.54 3.86
CA TRP A 169 0.07 2.77 5.07
C TRP A 169 0.52 4.05 5.79
N TRP A 170 1.83 4.26 5.93
CA TRP A 170 2.41 5.47 6.54
C TRP A 170 2.02 6.74 5.77
N VAL A 171 2.08 6.71 4.44
CA VAL A 171 1.66 7.84 3.59
C VAL A 171 0.17 8.18 3.77
N ILE A 172 -0.70 7.16 3.76
CA ILE A 172 -2.14 7.36 3.92
C ILE A 172 -2.50 7.79 5.35
N TYR A 173 -1.80 7.26 6.37
CA TYR A 173 -1.97 7.65 7.76
C TYR A 173 -1.59 9.13 7.99
N ASN A 174 -0.47 9.59 7.44
CA ASN A 174 -0.09 11.00 7.54
C ASN A 174 -1.09 11.90 6.80
N THR A 175 -1.58 11.47 5.65
CA THR A 175 -2.65 12.17 4.91
C THR A 175 -3.93 12.28 5.76
N TYR A 176 -4.32 11.22 6.47
CA TYR A 176 -5.43 11.26 7.42
C TYR A 176 -5.20 12.26 8.55
N ARG A 177 -3.99 12.28 9.15
CA ARG A 177 -3.65 13.23 10.22
C ARG A 177 -3.76 14.68 9.74
N ILE A 178 -3.32 14.96 8.51
CA ILE A 178 -3.42 16.26 7.86
C ILE A 178 -4.89 16.66 7.66
N TYR A 179 -5.74 15.77 7.15
CA TYR A 179 -7.17 16.07 6.98
C TYR A 179 -7.88 16.25 8.33
N ALA A 180 -7.48 15.48 9.35
CA ALA A 180 -8.02 15.61 10.70
C ALA A 180 -7.62 16.92 11.39
N SER A 181 -6.40 17.43 11.18
CA SER A 181 -5.96 18.72 11.73
C SER A 181 -6.65 19.90 11.04
N ARG A 182 -6.81 19.85 9.71
CA ARG A 182 -7.50 20.89 8.93
C ARG A 182 -8.99 21.05 9.31
N ASP A 183 -9.67 19.94 9.60
CA ASP A 183 -11.05 19.97 10.09
C ASP A 183 -11.17 20.61 11.48
N ARG A 184 -10.15 20.46 12.34
CA ARG A 184 -10.16 21.05 13.69
C ARG A 184 -9.94 22.55 13.67
N THR A 185 -9.10 23.04 12.77
CA THR A 185 -8.73 24.47 12.72
C THR A 185 -9.71 25.32 11.91
N LYS A 186 -10.69 24.73 11.19
CA LYS A 186 -11.52 25.43 10.17
C LYS A 186 -10.71 26.28 9.17
N ARG A 187 -9.37 26.12 9.13
CA ARG A 187 -8.47 26.84 8.24
C ARG A 187 -8.46 26.09 6.90
N ALA A 188 -9.54 26.25 6.15
CA ALA A 188 -9.52 25.96 4.73
C ALA A 188 -8.53 26.95 4.07
N GLY A 189 -7.35 26.47 3.64
CA GLY A 189 -6.45 27.25 2.79
C GLY A 189 -5.17 27.79 3.40
N TYR A 190 -4.69 27.31 4.56
CA TYR A 190 -3.41 27.82 5.12
C TYR A 190 -2.20 27.61 4.18
N CYS A 191 -2.22 26.58 3.33
CA CYS A 191 -1.21 26.36 2.28
C CYS A 191 -1.63 26.85 0.87
N GLN A 192 -2.77 27.53 0.70
CA GLN A 192 -3.13 28.20 -0.57
C GLN A 192 -2.35 29.51 -0.79
N GLY A 193 -1.53 29.91 0.20
CA GLY A 193 -0.62 31.04 0.10
C GLY A 193 0.79 30.69 -0.40
N LEU A 194 1.12 29.42 -0.67
CA LEU A 194 2.31 29.13 -1.47
C LEU A 194 2.00 29.45 -2.92
N PRO A 195 2.84 30.24 -3.61
CA PRO A 195 2.67 30.50 -5.02
C PRO A 195 2.73 29.17 -5.75
N THR A 196 1.57 28.67 -6.17
CA THR A 196 1.50 27.76 -7.31
C THR A 196 2.20 28.46 -8.46
N THR A 197 3.04 27.73 -9.18
CA THR A 197 3.82 28.19 -10.34
C THR A 197 2.93 28.54 -11.55
N GLU A 198 1.79 29.23 -11.32
CA GLU A 198 0.94 29.85 -12.35
C GLU A 198 1.42 31.27 -12.71
N ARG A 199 2.54 31.73 -12.14
CA ARG A 199 3.25 32.94 -12.59
C ARG A 199 4.73 32.68 -12.77
N LEU A 200 5.06 31.98 -13.86
CA LEU A 200 6.32 32.10 -14.57
C LEU A 200 6.01 32.01 -16.06
#